data_AF-A0A177WU90-F1
#
_entry.id   AF-A0A177WU90-F1
#
_cell.length_a   1.000
_cell.length_b   1.000
_cell.length_c   1.000
_cell.angle_alpha   90.00
_cell.angle_beta   90.00
_cell.angle_gamma   90.00
#
_symmetry.space_group_name_H-M   'P 1'
#
loop_
_entity.id
_entity.type
_entity.pdbx_description
1 polymer ?
#
loop_
_entity_poly.entity_id
_entity_poly.type
_entity_poly.pdbx_seq_one_letter_code
_entity_poly.pdbx_strand_id
1 'polypeptide(L)'
;MCDYWDLNTILAEQTKVRCHVKLPAYGYSFLAGAKDDSLLVNSIIDIPFWMGKPLALQAVVDLEIPTCFSDAVQDELLASPVCVKISLHCPFFFKFFADLLGILV
;
A
#
# COMPACT_ATOMS: atom_id res chain seq x y z
N MET A 1 15.66 4.77 6.19
CA MET A 1 16.58 5.52 5.30
C MET A 1 16.65 4.74 4.00
N CYS A 2 15.93 5.20 2.97
CA CYS A 2 15.76 4.45 1.73
C CYS A 2 16.97 4.69 0.83
N ASP A 3 17.76 3.65 0.60
CA ASP A 3 18.81 3.69 -0.41
C ASP A 3 18.16 3.42 -1.77
N TYR A 4 18.21 4.40 -2.68
CA TYR A 4 17.61 4.34 -4.01
C TYR A 4 18.11 3.13 -4.81
N TRP A 5 19.34 2.70 -4.55
CA TRP A 5 19.98 1.59 -5.26
C TRP A 5 19.78 0.23 -4.60
N ASP A 6 19.14 0.16 -3.43
CA ASP A 6 18.87 -1.12 -2.78
C ASP A 6 17.70 -1.83 -3.48
N LEU A 7 18.01 -2.97 -4.10
CA LEU A 7 17.02 -3.81 -4.77
C LEU A 7 15.87 -4.23 -3.86
N ASN A 8 16.13 -4.44 -2.56
CA ASN A 8 15.08 -4.83 -1.63
C ASN A 8 14.08 -3.69 -1.40
N THR A 9 14.55 -2.44 -1.46
CA THR A 9 13.69 -1.26 -1.36
C THR A 9 12.81 -1.14 -2.61
N ILE A 10 13.41 -1.27 -3.80
CA ILE A 10 12.67 -1.23 -5.07
C ILE A 10 11.60 -2.33 -5.12
N LEU A 11 11.95 -3.54 -4.68
CA LEU A 11 11.01 -4.67 -4.64
C LEU A 11 9.91 -4.46 -3.60
N ALA A 12 10.23 -3.89 -2.44
CA ALA A 12 9.22 -3.57 -1.42
C ALA A 12 8.21 -2.53 -1.94
N GLU A 13 8.67 -1.49 -2.63
CA GLU A 13 7.82 -0.43 -3.16
C GLU A 13 6.93 -0.87 -4.34
N GLN A 14 7.28 -1.97 -5.02
CA GLN A 14 6.47 -2.56 -6.10
C GLN A 14 5.24 -3.34 -5.57
N THR A 15 5.15 -3.56 -4.25
CA THR A 15 4.01 -4.24 -3.63
C THR A 15 2.72 -3.49 -3.93
N LYS A 16 1.69 -4.23 -4.38
CA LYS A 16 0.36 -3.66 -4.68
C LYS A 16 -0.39 -3.37 -3.39
N VAL A 17 -1.00 -2.20 -3.31
CA VAL A 17 -1.77 -1.72 -2.16
C VAL A 17 -3.14 -1.25 -2.64
N ARG A 18 -4.17 -1.61 -1.87
CA ARG A 18 -5.54 -1.17 -2.08
C ARG A 18 -5.69 0.28 -1.69
N CYS A 19 -6.35 1.04 -2.54
CA CYS A 19 -6.42 2.49 -2.44
C CYS A 19 -7.83 2.97 -2.81
N HIS A 20 -8.36 3.91 -2.04
CA HIS A 20 -9.65 4.57 -2.29
C HIS A 20 -9.38 5.95 -2.88
N VAL A 21 -9.89 6.20 -4.09
CA VAL A 21 -9.65 7.48 -4.77
C VAL A 21 -10.59 8.57 -4.24
N LYS A 22 -10.05 9.70 -3.78
CA LYS A 22 -10.84 10.85 -3.30
C LYS A 22 -11.15 11.85 -4.40
N LEU A 23 -10.22 12.08 -5.32
CA LEU A 23 -10.39 13.05 -6.40
C LEU A 23 -10.65 12.36 -7.75
N PRO A 24 -11.63 12.83 -8.53
CA PRO A 24 -11.87 12.28 -9.86
C PRO A 24 -10.67 12.59 -10.76
N ALA A 25 -10.14 11.57 -11.43
CA ALA A 25 -8.99 11.69 -12.31
C ALA A 25 -9.37 11.21 -13.72
N TYR A 26 -9.04 12.02 -14.73
CA TYR A 26 -9.33 11.69 -16.13
C TYR A 26 -8.18 10.88 -16.75
N GLY A 27 -8.50 9.89 -17.59
CA GLY A 27 -7.55 9.04 -18.31
C GLY A 27 -6.95 7.89 -17.49
N TYR A 28 -7.25 7.79 -16.19
CA TYR A 28 -6.68 6.77 -15.31
C TYR A 28 -7.57 5.55 -15.09
N SER A 29 -8.67 5.42 -15.83
CA SER A 29 -9.67 4.37 -15.62
C SER A 29 -9.17 2.94 -15.79
N PHE A 30 -8.04 2.75 -16.47
CA PHE A 30 -7.35 1.46 -16.55
C PHE A 30 -6.96 0.92 -15.17
N LEU A 31 -6.75 1.79 -14.17
CA LEU A 31 -6.45 1.41 -12.79
C LEU A 31 -7.65 0.76 -12.09
N ALA A 32 -8.86 1.16 -12.47
CA ALA A 32 -10.11 0.60 -11.94
C ALA A 32 -10.67 -0.55 -12.82
N GLY A 33 -10.01 -0.86 -13.94
CA GLY A 33 -10.52 -1.81 -14.93
C GLY A 33 -11.79 -1.35 -15.66
N ALA A 34 -12.15 -0.06 -15.55
CA ALA A 34 -13.31 0.53 -16.21
C ALA A 34 -12.95 0.98 -17.63
N LYS A 35 -13.91 0.86 -18.57
CA LYS A 35 -13.77 1.31 -19.96
C LYS A 35 -14.06 2.80 -20.17
N ASP A 36 -14.65 3.45 -19.19
CA ASP A 36 -14.98 4.88 -19.25
C ASP A 36 -13.71 5.73 -19.09
N ASP A 37 -13.65 6.94 -19.64
CA ASP A 37 -12.43 7.78 -19.59
C ASP A 37 -12.19 8.44 -18.23
N SER A 38 -13.14 8.40 -17.30
CA SER A 38 -13.03 9.05 -15.99
C SER A 38 -13.05 8.06 -14.83
N LEU A 39 -12.07 8.21 -13.93
CA LEU A 39 -12.00 7.46 -12.68
C LEU A 39 -12.92 8.11 -11.64
N LEU A 40 -13.87 7.33 -11.13
CA LEU A 40 -14.89 7.81 -10.20
C LEU A 40 -14.34 7.99 -8.78
N VAL A 41 -14.90 8.96 -8.06
CA VAL A 41 -14.65 9.16 -6.62
C VAL A 41 -15.11 7.92 -5.85
N ASN A 42 -14.32 7.51 -4.85
CA ASN A 42 -14.45 6.30 -4.05
C ASN A 42 -14.34 4.97 -4.82
N SER A 43 -13.72 4.98 -6.00
CA SER A 43 -13.34 3.72 -6.64
C SER A 43 -12.16 3.08 -5.90
N ILE A 44 -12.23 1.76 -5.75
CA ILE A 44 -11.16 0.95 -5.16
C ILE A 44 -10.22 0.57 -6.28
N ILE A 45 -8.96 0.97 -6.17
CA ILE A 45 -7.90 0.64 -7.13
C ILE A 45 -6.74 -0.06 -6.43
N ASP A 46 -6.11 -0.98 -7.15
CA ASP A 46 -4.87 -1.64 -6.72
C ASP A 46 -3.69 -0.98 -7.42
N ILE A 47 -2.91 -0.19 -6.68
CA ILE A 47 -1.74 0.50 -7.22
C ILE A 47 -0.46 0.09 -6.50
N PRO A 48 0.70 0.13 -7.18
CA PRO A 48 1.99 -0.06 -6.51
C PRO A 48 2.25 1.03 -5.46
N PHE A 49 2.95 0.66 -4.39
CA PHE A 49 3.22 1.55 -3.27
C PHE A 49 4.07 2.79 -3.65
N TRP A 50 5.05 2.66 -4.55
CA TRP A 50 5.82 3.82 -5.04
C TRP A 50 4.95 4.92 -5.66
N MET A 51 3.81 4.55 -6.27
CA MET A 51 2.86 5.50 -6.84
C MET A 51 1.84 5.95 -5.80
N GLY A 52 1.41 5.05 -4.92
CA GLY A 52 0.46 5.37 -3.84
C GLY A 52 1.02 6.40 -2.85
N LYS A 53 2.31 6.30 -2.48
CA LYS A 53 2.96 7.19 -1.52
C LYS A 53 2.83 8.69 -1.84
N PRO A 54 3.25 9.20 -3.03
CA PRO A 54 3.08 10.61 -3.36
C PRO A 54 1.60 11.02 -3.50
N LEU A 55 0.72 10.12 -3.97
CA LEU A 55 -0.71 10.41 -4.11
C LEU A 55 -1.42 10.55 -2.77
N ALA A 56 -0.99 9.78 -1.77
CA ALA A 56 -1.45 9.85 -0.39
C ALA A 56 -1.08 11.17 0.27
N LEU A 57 0.19 11.59 0.10
CA LEU A 57 0.69 12.86 0.62
C LEU A 57 -0.06 14.07 0.03
N GLN A 58 -0.54 13.94 -1.20
CA GLN A 58 -1.35 14.97 -1.87
C GLN A 58 -2.86 14.85 -1.57
N ALA A 59 -3.27 13.91 -0.70
CA ALA A 59 -4.67 13.61 -0.36
C ALA A 59 -5.57 13.27 -1.57
N VAL A 60 -4.96 12.79 -2.66
CA VAL A 60 -5.67 12.35 -3.88
C VAL A 60 -6.29 10.97 -3.67
N VAL A 61 -5.62 10.15 -2.85
CA VAL A 61 -5.93 8.74 -2.61
C VAL A 61 -5.75 8.43 -1.14
N ASP A 62 -6.67 7.65 -0.56
CA ASP A 62 -6.53 7.05 0.76
C ASP A 62 -6.01 5.62 0.63
N LEU A 63 -4.91 5.30 1.32
CA LEU A 63 -4.42 3.94 1.38
C LEU A 63 -5.26 3.13 2.35
N GLU A 64 -5.75 1.99 1.90
CA GLU A 64 -6.31 0.98 2.79
C GLU A 64 -5.17 0.19 3.42
N ILE A 65 -5.25 -0.05 4.73
CA ILE A 65 -4.27 -0.86 5.44
C ILE A 65 -4.29 -2.27 4.83
N PRO A 66 -3.17 -2.77 4.28
CA PRO A 66 -3.14 -4.10 3.70
C PRO A 66 -3.51 -5.16 4.72
N THR A 67 -4.12 -6.26 4.26
CA THR A 67 -4.50 -7.40 5.12
C THR A 67 -3.34 -7.98 5.94
N CYS A 68 -2.10 -7.76 5.48
CA CYS A 68 -0.88 -8.11 6.19
C CYS A 68 -0.74 -7.40 7.56
N PHE A 69 -1.39 -6.25 7.75
CA PHE A 69 -1.40 -5.48 8.99
C PHE A 69 -2.79 -5.48 9.64
N SER A 70 -3.63 -6.44 9.29
CA SER A 70 -4.94 -6.59 9.94
C SER A 70 -4.78 -6.81 11.44
N ASP A 71 -5.81 -6.40 12.20
CA ASP A 71 -5.82 -6.54 13.67
C ASP A 71 -5.56 -7.98 14.11
N ALA A 72 -6.04 -8.97 13.35
CA ALA A 72 -5.76 -10.39 13.62
C ALA A 72 -4.26 -10.71 13.62
N VAL A 73 -3.51 -10.20 12.63
CA VAL A 73 -2.05 -10.39 12.57
C VAL A 73 -1.35 -9.63 13.69
N GLN A 74 -1.88 -8.46 14.07
CA GLN A 74 -1.34 -7.70 15.20
C GLN A 74 -1.55 -8.45 16.53
N ASP A 75 -2.74 -9.01 16.76
CA ASP A 75 -3.05 -9.82 17.95
C ASP A 75 -2.18 -11.08 18.03
N GLU A 76 -1.94 -11.76 16.90
CA GLU A 76 -1.02 -12.90 16.83
C GLU A 76 0.42 -12.50 17.16
N LEU A 77 0.89 -11.36 16.65
CA LEU A 77 2.22 -10.83 16.94
C LEU A 77 2.37 -10.42 18.43
N LEU A 78 1.31 -9.86 19.02
CA LEU A 78 1.28 -9.52 20.45
C LEU A 78 1.25 -10.77 21.35
N ALA A 79 0.58 -11.84 20.92
CA ALA A 79 0.51 -13.09 21.66
C ALA A 79 1.84 -13.85 21.64
N SER A 80 2.44 -14.06 20.46
CA SER A 80 3.76 -14.67 20.34
C SER A 80 4.43 -14.33 19.00
N PRO A 81 5.41 -13.41 19.00
CA PRO A 81 6.07 -13.00 17.76
C PRO A 81 6.96 -14.09 17.15
N VAL A 82 7.35 -15.11 17.92
CA VAL A 82 8.23 -16.21 17.47
C VAL A 82 7.47 -17.23 16.63
N CYS A 83 6.16 -17.37 16.86
CA CYS A 83 5.33 -18.37 16.18
C CYS A 83 4.79 -17.87 14.82
N VAL A 84 4.75 -16.56 14.59
CA VAL A 84 4.16 -15.95 13.39
C VAL A 84 5.18 -15.96 12.25
N LYS A 85 4.83 -16.62 11.14
CA LYS A 85 5.66 -16.64 9.92
C LYS A 85 5.34 -15.44 9.03
N ILE A 86 5.86 -14.27 9.41
CA ILE A 86 5.65 -12.98 8.73
C ILE A 86 6.01 -13.05 7.23
N SER A 87 7.03 -13.84 6.87
CA SER A 87 7.50 -14.01 5.50
C SER A 87 6.44 -14.59 4.55
N LEU A 88 5.46 -15.34 5.06
CA LEU A 88 4.37 -15.90 4.26
C LEU A 88 3.32 -14.84 3.90
N HIS A 89 3.13 -13.84 4.76
CA HIS A 89 2.19 -12.75 4.53
C HIS A 89 2.80 -11.71 3.58
N CYS A 90 3.99 -11.21 3.91
CA CYS A 90 4.71 -10.25 3.08
C CYS A 90 6.23 -10.44 3.23
N PRO A 91 6.97 -10.68 2.13
CA PRO A 91 8.42 -10.85 2.20
C PRO A 91 9.15 -9.59 2.69
N PHE A 92 8.58 -8.39 2.50
CA PHE A 92 9.17 -7.10 2.86
C PHE A 92 8.42 -6.36 3.98
N PHE A 93 7.82 -7.10 4.91
CA PHE A 93 6.93 -6.58 5.96
C PHE A 93 7.49 -5.35 6.72
N PHE A 94 8.68 -5.46 7.29
CA PHE A 94 9.25 -4.39 8.14
C PHE A 94 9.59 -3.12 7.37
N LYS A 95 10.11 -3.26 6.14
CA LYS A 95 10.44 -2.11 5.30
C LYS A 95 9.18 -1.37 4.87
N PHE A 96 8.21 -2.13 4.35
CA PHE A 96 6.92 -1.59 3.94
C PHE A 96 6.20 -0.87 5.10
N PHE A 97 6.23 -1.46 6.31
CA PHE A 97 5.63 -0.84 7.50
C PHE A 97 6.29 0.49 7.88
N ALA A 98 7.63 0.55 7.84
CA ALA A 98 8.36 1.79 8.14
C ALA A 98 8.02 2.91 7.15
N ASP A 99 7.85 2.58 5.88
CA ASP A 99 7.44 3.55 4.86
C ASP A 99 5.98 3.98 5.01
N LEU A 100 5.07 3.06 5.35
CA LEU A 100 3.65 3.37 5.61
C LEU A 100 3.51 4.31 6.80
N LEU A 101 4.22 4.04 7.90
CA LEU A 101 4.25 4.91 9.08
C LEU A 101 4.69 6.33 8.73
N GLY A 102 5.66 6.49 7.82
CA GLY A 102 6.13 7.81 7.39
C GLY A 102 5.14 8.61 6.53
N ILE A 103 4.04 7.99 6.06
CA ILE A 103 2.97 8.68 5.31
C ILE A 103 1.83 9.09 6.25
N LEU A 104 1.64 8.34 7.34
CA LEU A 104 0.54 8.54 8.28
C LEU A 104 0.88 9.52 9.42
N VAL A 105 2.17 9.80 9.64
CA VAL A 105 2.72 10.79 10.59
C VAL A 105 3.02 12.10 9.87
#